data_AF-A0A9X0ETK9-F1
#
_entry.id   AF-A0A9X0ETK9-F1
#
_cell.length_a   1.000
_cell.length_b   1.000
_cell.length_c   1.000
_cell.angle_alpha   90.00
_cell.angle_beta   90.00
_cell.angle_gamma   90.00
#
_symmetry.space_group_name_H-M   'P 1'
#
loop_
_entity.id
_entity.type
_entity.pdbx_description
1 polymer ?
#
loop_
_entity_poly.entity_id
_entity_poly.type
_entity_poly.pdbx_seq_one_letter_code
_entity_poly.pdbx_strand_id
1 'polypeptide(L)' 'MKQILNKITSGELILTQPHLKFKFLKKFYQYISENYKNLNRYYGIEENISDQIWFYGFFATSIFMMLFTYLFLGILFGF' A
#
# COMPACT_ATOMS: atom_id res chain seq x y z
N MET A 1 51.60 26.07 19.54
CA MET A 1 50.36 26.24 20.33
C MET A 1 49.23 25.46 19.67
N LYS A 2 48.59 24.53 20.41
CA LYS A 2 47.31 23.81 20.16
C LYS A 2 47.14 23.20 18.76
N GLN A 3 47.29 21.89 18.51
CA GLN A 3 46.59 20.76 19.16
C GLN A 3 45.16 21.10 19.60
N ILE A 4 44.26 21.23 18.62
CA ILE A 4 42.86 20.80 18.73
C ILE A 4 42.61 19.94 17.47
N LEU A 5 43.21 18.75 17.43
CA LEU A 5 42.54 17.52 17.87
C LEU A 5 41.40 17.15 16.89
N ASN A 6 41.75 16.60 15.73
CA ASN A 6 41.48 15.21 15.31
C ASN A 6 40.30 14.48 15.99
N LYS A 7 39.16 15.14 16.21
CA LYS A 7 37.97 14.58 16.85
C LYS A 7 36.70 14.97 16.11
N ILE A 8 36.73 14.87 14.79
CA ILE A 8 35.50 14.78 13.97
C ILE A 8 35.51 13.51 13.11
N THR A 9 36.42 12.57 13.41
CA THR A 9 36.35 11.18 12.95
C THR A 9 35.66 10.36 14.05
N SER A 10 34.34 10.46 14.08
CA SER A 10 33.43 9.54 14.76
C SER A 10 32.17 9.61 13.89
N GLY A 11 32.08 8.84 12.82
CA GLY A 11 31.85 7.40 12.95
C GLY A 11 30.41 7.09 13.35
N GLU A 12 29.61 8.08 13.73
CA GLU A 12 28.20 7.90 14.08
C GLU A 12 27.37 8.98 13.38
N LEU A 13 26.59 8.52 12.41
CA LEU A 13 25.48 9.25 11.81
C LEU A 13 24.63 9.81 12.93
N ILE A 14 24.69 11.13 13.09
CA ILE A 14 23.91 11.92 14.05
C ILE A 14 22.43 11.61 13.82
N LEU A 15 21.86 10.78 14.71
CA LEU A 15 20.43 10.56 14.90
C LEU A 15 19.64 10.21 13.62
N THR A 16 19.71 8.95 13.18
CA THR A 16 18.57 8.35 12.47
C THR A 16 17.35 8.44 13.38
N GLN A 17 16.44 9.39 13.10
CA GLN A 17 15.13 9.43 13.73
C GLN A 17 14.51 8.02 13.66
N PRO A 18 13.96 7.51 14.78
CA PRO A 18 13.61 6.11 14.85
C PRO A 18 12.61 5.76 13.75
N HIS A 19 12.89 4.63 13.12
CA HIS A 19 12.19 3.90 12.08
C HIS A 19 10.69 3.58 12.37
N LEU A 20 10.02 4.33 13.23
CA LEU A 20 8.67 4.09 13.73
C LEU A 20 7.63 4.19 12.62
N LYS A 21 7.75 5.19 11.74
CA LYS A 21 6.92 5.31 10.51
C LYS A 21 7.15 4.12 9.56
N PHE A 22 8.41 3.71 9.38
CA PHE A 22 8.77 2.58 8.53
C PHE A 22 8.25 1.24 9.09
N LYS A 23 8.26 1.08 10.42
CA LYS A 23 7.75 -0.10 11.12
C LYS A 23 6.23 -0.24 11.01
N PHE A 24 5.50 0.88 11.07
CA PHE A 24 4.05 0.87 10.87
C PHE A 24 3.68 0.50 9.43
N LEU A 25 4.33 1.13 8.43
CA LEU A 25 4.11 0.80 7.02
C LEU A 25 4.44 -0.66 6.70
N LYS A 26 5.53 -1.19 7.28
CA LYS A 26 5.89 -2.61 7.15
C LYS A 26 4.82 -3.53 7.71
N LYS A 27 4.29 -3.23 8.90
CA LYS A 27 3.22 -4.02 9.53
C LYS A 27 1.92 -3.96 8.73
N PHE A 28 1.60 -2.78 8.20
CA PHE A 28 0.43 -2.58 7.34
C PHE A 28 0.54 -3.35 6.03
N TYR A 29 1.70 -3.30 5.37
CA TYR A 29 1.96 -4.07 4.15
C TYR A 29 1.87 -5.58 4.40
N GLN A 30 2.43 -6.06 5.52
CA GLN A 30 2.31 -7.47 5.90
C GLN A 30 0.86 -7.88 6.09
N TYR A 31 0.07 -7.07 6.81
CA TYR A 31 -1.35 -7.31 7.00
C TYR A 31 -2.13 -7.37 5.67
N ILE A 32 -1.90 -6.41 4.77
CA ILE A 32 -2.52 -6.41 3.43
C ILE A 32 -2.10 -7.64 2.63
N SER A 33 -0.81 -7.97 2.65
CA SER A 33 -0.26 -9.10 1.88
C SER A 33 -0.83 -10.44 2.37
N GLU A 34 -0.97 -10.62 3.67
CA GLU A 34 -1.60 -11.81 4.26
C GLU A 34 -3.09 -11.90 3.88
N ASN A 35 -3.83 -10.80 4.02
CA ASN A 35 -5.24 -10.77 3.61
C ASN A 35 -5.42 -11.04 2.11
N TYR A 36 -4.59 -10.44 1.26
CA TYR A 36 -4.64 -10.66 -0.18
C TYR A 36 -4.44 -12.14 -0.53
N LYS A 37 -3.45 -12.80 0.09
CA LYS A 37 -3.22 -14.23 -0.10
C LYS A 37 -4.38 -15.09 0.41
N ASN A 38 -4.92 -14.76 1.58
CA ASN A 38 -6.06 -15.48 2.16
C ASN A 38 -7.31 -15.35 1.28
N LEU A 39 -7.57 -14.17 0.74
CA LEU A 39 -8.68 -13.94 -0.18
C LEU A 39 -8.48 -14.70 -1.49
N ASN A 40 -7.29 -14.65 -2.09
CA ASN A 40 -7.03 -15.40 -3.32
C ASN A 40 -7.25 -16.90 -3.13
N ARG A 41 -6.80 -17.44 -1.98
CA ARG A 41 -7.04 -18.83 -1.60
C ARG A 41 -8.51 -19.15 -1.34
N TYR A 42 -9.24 -18.21 -0.73
CA TYR A 42 -10.68 -18.36 -0.50
C TYR A 42 -11.45 -18.44 -1.81
N TYR A 43 -11.06 -17.63 -2.81
CA TYR A 43 -11.68 -17.62 -4.14
C TYR A 43 -11.11 -18.66 -5.10
N GLY A 44 -10.06 -19.40 -4.73
CA GLY A 44 -9.43 -20.41 -5.58
C GLY A 44 -8.66 -19.84 -6.78
N ILE A 45 -8.17 -18.59 -6.68
CA ILE A 45 -7.46 -17.85 -7.74
C ILE A 45 -5.99 -17.61 -7.37
N GLU A 46 -5.45 -18.33 -6.39
CA GLU A 46 -4.06 -18.16 -5.93
C GLU A 46 -3.01 -18.61 -6.95
N GLU A 47 -3.37 -19.49 -7.88
CA GLU A 47 -2.42 -20.15 -8.80
C GLU A 47 -1.89 -19.21 -9.88
N ASN A 48 -2.74 -18.36 -10.44
CA ASN A 48 -2.40 -17.53 -11.59
C ASN A 48 -2.68 -16.05 -11.33
N ILE A 49 -1.67 -15.21 -11.57
CA ILE A 49 -1.77 -13.76 -11.44
C ILE A 49 -2.77 -13.18 -12.45
N SER A 50 -2.87 -13.77 -13.64
CA SER A 50 -3.85 -13.37 -14.66
C SER A 50 -5.28 -13.46 -14.11
N ASP A 51 -5.60 -14.55 -13.42
CA ASP A 51 -6.94 -14.80 -12.90
C ASP A 51 -7.26 -13.85 -11.74
N GLN A 52 -6.26 -13.52 -10.92
CA GLN A 52 -6.37 -12.47 -9.89
C GLN A 52 -6.69 -11.11 -10.52
N ILE A 53 -5.95 -10.72 -11.57
CA ILE A 53 -6.17 -9.45 -12.27
C ILE A 53 -7.58 -9.42 -12.87
N TRP A 54 -8.02 -10.50 -13.52
CA TRP A 54 -9.37 -10.58 -14.09
C TRP A 54 -10.45 -10.51 -13.02
N PHE A 55 -10.31 -11.28 -11.94
CA PHE A 55 -11.29 -11.32 -10.86
C PHE A 55 -11.45 -9.94 -10.18
N TYR A 56 -10.34 -9.38 -9.68
CA TYR A 56 -10.38 -8.08 -9.01
C TYR A 56 -10.70 -6.94 -9.97
N GLY A 57 -10.23 -7.02 -11.22
CA GLY A 57 -10.53 -6.05 -12.26
C GLY A 57 -12.03 -6.01 -12.58
N PHE A 58 -12.66 -7.18 -12.76
CA PHE A 58 -14.09 -7.26 -13.02
C PHE A 58 -14.91 -6.78 -11.82
N PHE A 59 -14.53 -7.18 -10.61
CA PHE A 59 -15.20 -6.75 -9.37
C PHE A 59 -15.12 -5.24 -9.18
N ALA A 60 -13.93 -4.65 -9.32
CA ALA A 60 -13.71 -3.21 -9.22
C ALA A 60 -14.48 -2.45 -10.31
N THR A 61 -14.48 -2.95 -11.54
CA THR A 61 -15.24 -2.38 -12.65
C THR A 61 -16.74 -2.39 -12.36
N SER A 62 -17.27 -3.47 -11.79
CA SER A 62 -18.69 -3.59 -11.46
C SER A 62 -19.12 -2.53 -10.43
N ILE A 63 -18.32 -2.34 -9.37
CA ILE A 63 -18.55 -1.28 -8.39
C ILE A 63 -18.44 0.10 -9.04
N PHE A 64 -17.40 0.30 -9.85
CA PHE A 64 -17.19 1.57 -10.55
C PHE A 64 -18.37 1.91 -11.47
N MET A 65 -18.89 0.94 -12.21
CA MET A 65 -20.06 1.14 -13.08
C MET A 65 -21.30 1.55 -12.29
N MET A 66 -21.51 0.97 -11.10
CA MET A 66 -22.62 1.36 -10.22
C MET A 66 -22.46 2.81 -9.73
N LEU A 67 -21.26 3.18 -9.27
CA LEU A 67 -20.95 4.55 -8.85
C LEU A 67 -21.07 5.54 -10.02
N PHE A 68 -20.52 5.19 -11.18
CA PHE A 68 -20.57 6.00 -12.39
C PHE A 68 -22.01 6.23 -12.82
N THR A 69 -22.84 5.18 -12.82
CA THR A 69 -24.27 5.28 -13.13
C THR A 69 -24.96 6.23 -12.15
N TYR A 70 -24.71 6.09 -10.85
CA TYR A 70 -25.28 6.99 -9.84
C TYR A 70 -24.89 8.45 -10.07
N LEU A 71 -23.59 8.73 -10.27
CA LEU A 71 -23.09 10.07 -10.55
C LEU A 71 -23.66 10.64 -11.85
N PHE A 72 -23.71 9.83 -12.90
CA PHE A 72 -24.23 10.23 -14.20
C PHE A 72 -25.72 10.54 -14.15
N LEU A 73 -26.51 9.74 -13.42
CA LEU A 73 -27.92 10.02 -13.15
C LEU A 73 -28.09 11.32 -12.34
N GLY A 74 -27.27 11.56 -11.33
CA GLY A 74 -27.27 12.82 -10.57
C GLY A 74 -27.02 14.03 -11.47
N ILE A 75 -26.04 13.94 -12.38
CA ILE A 75 -25.74 15.01 -13.35
C ILE A 75 -26.89 15.23 -14.33
N LEU A 76 -27.48 14.16 -14.88
CA LEU A 76 -28.54 14.26 -15.90
C LEU A 76 -29.87 14.76 -15.35
N PHE A 77 -30.24 14.32 -14.14
CA PHE A 77 -31.57 14.55 -13.59
C PHE A 77 -31.57 15.53 -12.40
N GLY A 78 -30.40 16.00 -11.95
CA GLY A 78 -30.25 17.16 -11.06
C GLY A 78 -30.53 16.90 -9.58
N PHE A 79 -30.30 15.68 -9.09
CA PHE A 79 -30.38 15.34 -7.66
C PHE A 79 -29.04 15.53 -6.94
#